data_AF-A0A8S2JZ81-F1
#
_entry.id   AF-A0A8S2JZ81-F1
#
_cell.length_a   1.000
_cell.length_b   1.000
_cell.length_c   1.000
_cell.angle_alpha   90.00
_cell.angle_beta   90.00
_cell.angle_gamma   90.00
#
_symmetry.space_group_name_H-M   'P 1'
#
loop_
_entity.id
_entity.type
_entity.pdbx_description
1 polymer ?
#
loop_
_entity_poly.entity_id
_entity_poly.type
_entity_poly.pdbx_seq_one_letter_code
_entity_poly.pdbx_strand_id
1 'polypeptide(L)'
;MSDGADARTQDLMVTTAVAATIIPTTSLSAATSTTASTETSSGTTIQTTTKIVTTVAGSTAITSEPTSSTAQATSTTTTAPITSTPQATSTTTTAPITSTAQATSTTTTAPITSTAQATSTTTTAPITSTAQATSTITTAPITSTAQATSTTTTAPITSTAQATSTTTTAPMTSTTTGCPGCCGETVATGLNNPAFVTIDSSGNLFVSDTGAGQITKFTSGSTTGTVVYDGSGSLVTPQGVYIASDGTLYFADNSNSVVFKLINATGNATVVAGEFGIPGGPPSQFNYPYGVYADSGTFYVSDSQDDMVFKFFSNSTNGTNGTVVAGSLGDSTILGAPAGIYVVSSSGNLYVADNGNSSVVRWSPGADPSTGRVFIANDTLTAILDVIVTANEQTLFVTDANSVKKFTVGVNTATIFAGNATAGSGPYQFNGAAGLALDSTEQYLYVVDSGNNRVQRFYIPSC
;
A
#
# COMPACT_ATOMS: atom_id res chain seq x y z
N MET A 1 -46.73 -78.96 -20.83
CA MET A 1 -45.27 -79.09 -21.01
C MET A 1 -44.64 -78.01 -20.15
N SER A 2 -43.91 -78.24 -19.06
CA SER A 2 -43.53 -79.39 -18.26
C SER A 2 -43.05 -78.83 -16.90
N ASP A 3 -43.07 -79.66 -15.86
CA ASP A 3 -42.30 -79.65 -14.60
C ASP A 3 -41.30 -78.50 -14.37
N GLY A 4 -41.21 -77.89 -13.18
CA GLY A 4 -41.22 -78.52 -11.86
C GLY A 4 -39.77 -78.73 -11.38
N ALA A 5 -39.37 -78.07 -10.28
CA ALA A 5 -38.43 -78.58 -9.27
C ALA A 5 -38.05 -77.49 -8.26
N ASP A 6 -38.54 -77.70 -7.04
CA ASP A 6 -38.01 -77.22 -5.77
C ASP A 6 -36.71 -77.99 -5.43
N ALA A 7 -35.70 -77.33 -4.88
CA ALA A 7 -34.61 -77.99 -4.15
C ALA A 7 -33.83 -76.99 -3.27
N ARG A 8 -33.95 -77.20 -1.96
CA ARG A 8 -33.15 -76.61 -0.90
C ARG A 8 -31.74 -77.25 -0.79
N THR A 9 -30.85 -76.49 -0.15
CA THR A 9 -29.71 -76.89 0.72
C THR A 9 -28.36 -77.21 0.06
N GLN A 10 -27.32 -76.44 0.42
CA GLN A 10 -26.18 -76.86 1.28
C GLN A 10 -25.08 -75.79 1.32
N ASP A 11 -24.51 -75.64 2.52
CA ASP A 11 -23.37 -74.81 2.91
C ASP A 11 -22.13 -74.99 2.01
N LEU A 12 -21.43 -73.88 1.74
CA LEU A 12 -19.97 -73.91 1.74
C LEU A 12 -19.39 -72.54 2.10
N MET A 13 -18.81 -72.47 3.31
CA MET A 13 -17.96 -71.38 3.75
C MET A 13 -16.75 -71.23 2.81
N VAL A 14 -16.55 -70.03 2.27
CA VAL A 14 -15.21 -69.57 1.89
C VAL A 14 -15.02 -68.17 2.45
N THR A 15 -14.19 -68.12 3.47
CA THR A 15 -13.60 -66.94 4.10
C THR A 15 -12.70 -66.19 3.12
N THR A 16 -12.97 -64.90 2.92
CA THR A 16 -11.95 -63.91 2.54
C THR A 16 -12.08 -62.70 3.46
N ALA A 17 -11.11 -62.58 4.38
CA ALA A 17 -10.92 -61.44 5.24
C ALA A 17 -10.08 -60.38 4.51
N VAL A 18 -10.56 -59.13 4.47
CA VAL A 18 -9.70 -57.93 4.39
C VAL A 18 -10.32 -56.87 5.31
N ALA A 19 -9.46 -56.25 6.11
CA ALA A 19 -9.72 -55.63 7.39
C ALA A 19 -10.63 -54.38 7.37
N ALA A 20 -11.62 -54.35 8.27
CA ALA A 20 -12.25 -53.13 8.74
C ALA A 20 -11.43 -52.60 9.93
N THR A 21 -10.85 -51.40 9.78
CA THR A 21 -10.18 -50.69 10.88
C THR A 21 -11.22 -50.28 11.91
N ILE A 22 -11.20 -50.96 13.06
CA ILE A 22 -11.93 -50.58 14.27
C ILE A 22 -11.18 -49.41 14.90
N ILE A 23 -11.78 -48.22 14.94
CA ILE A 23 -11.33 -47.12 15.79
C ILE A 23 -11.99 -47.33 17.16
N PRO A 24 -11.23 -47.48 18.27
CA PRO A 24 -11.83 -47.66 19.59
C PRO A 24 -12.42 -46.33 20.07
N THR A 25 -13.74 -46.29 20.28
CA THR A 25 -14.40 -45.20 21.00
C THR A 25 -14.19 -45.42 22.51
N THR A 26 -13.30 -44.66 23.13
CA THR A 26 -13.28 -44.50 24.58
C THR A 26 -14.48 -43.66 25.00
N SER A 27 -15.49 -44.29 25.60
CA SER A 27 -16.59 -43.59 26.24
C SER A 27 -16.13 -42.94 27.55
N LEU A 28 -15.95 -41.62 27.58
CA LEU A 28 -16.01 -40.85 28.82
C LEU A 28 -17.44 -40.37 29.02
N SER A 29 -18.09 -40.83 30.09
CA SER A 29 -19.42 -40.36 30.49
C SER A 29 -19.33 -38.92 31.01
N ALA A 30 -19.80 -37.95 30.22
CA ALA A 30 -20.11 -36.63 30.74
C ALA A 30 -21.35 -36.73 31.64
N ALA A 31 -21.23 -36.34 32.91
CA ALA A 31 -22.36 -36.27 33.82
C ALA A 31 -23.31 -35.15 33.36
N THR A 32 -24.45 -35.53 32.77
CA THR A 32 -25.56 -34.59 32.50
C THR A 32 -26.35 -34.37 33.78
N SER A 33 -26.33 -33.17 34.35
CA SER A 33 -27.36 -32.74 35.31
C SER A 33 -28.36 -31.82 34.61
N THR A 34 -29.64 -32.12 34.80
CA THR A 34 -30.75 -31.29 34.33
C THR A 34 -31.38 -30.61 35.54
N THR A 35 -31.25 -29.29 35.64
CA THR A 35 -32.02 -28.49 36.60
C THR A 35 -33.06 -27.68 35.83
N ALA A 36 -34.34 -27.95 36.08
CA ALA A 36 -35.44 -27.10 35.62
C ALA A 36 -35.69 -26.02 36.67
N SER A 37 -35.63 -24.75 36.27
CA SER A 37 -36.06 -23.61 37.09
C SER A 37 -37.37 -23.07 36.53
N THR A 38 -38.42 -23.05 37.34
CA THR A 38 -39.72 -22.46 37.01
C THR A 38 -39.77 -21.02 37.53
N GLU A 39 -39.85 -20.05 36.62
CA GLU A 39 -40.23 -18.67 36.93
C GLU A 39 -41.67 -18.45 36.43
N THR A 40 -42.58 -18.13 37.35
CA THR A 40 -43.97 -17.76 37.02
C THR A 40 -44.09 -16.24 36.92
N SER A 41 -44.33 -15.72 35.72
CA SER A 41 -45.02 -14.44 35.55
C SER A 41 -46.16 -14.57 34.54
N SER A 42 -47.36 -14.13 34.97
CA SER A 42 -48.63 -14.01 34.24
C SER A 42 -48.83 -14.88 32.97
N GLY A 43 -49.33 -16.10 33.17
CA GLY A 43 -50.32 -16.68 32.26
C GLY A 43 -49.85 -17.37 30.97
N THR A 44 -48.56 -17.52 30.70
CA THR A 44 -48.06 -18.38 29.60
C THR A 44 -46.91 -19.26 30.10
N THR A 45 -47.09 -20.58 30.10
CA THR A 45 -46.01 -21.52 30.42
C THR A 45 -45.09 -21.65 29.20
N ILE A 46 -43.95 -20.97 29.19
CA ILE A 46 -42.85 -21.28 28.26
C ILE A 46 -41.91 -22.25 28.96
N GLN A 47 -41.91 -23.50 28.52
CA GLN A 47 -40.99 -24.52 29.01
C GLN A 47 -39.68 -24.42 28.23
N THR A 48 -38.77 -23.55 28.66
CA THR A 48 -37.43 -23.45 28.05
C THR A 48 -36.56 -24.58 28.62
N THR A 49 -36.37 -25.65 27.84
CA THR A 49 -35.46 -26.73 28.23
C THR A 49 -34.04 -26.31 27.88
N THR A 50 -33.28 -25.82 28.87
CA THR A 50 -31.87 -25.46 28.71
C THR A 50 -31.01 -26.61 29.22
N LYS A 51 -30.37 -27.38 28.33
CA LYS A 51 -29.47 -28.48 28.73
C LYS A 51 -28.09 -27.93 29.05
N ILE A 52 -27.70 -27.97 30.32
CA ILE A 52 -26.38 -27.56 30.80
C ILE A 52 -25.38 -28.68 30.49
N VAL A 53 -24.37 -28.39 29.67
CA VAL A 53 -23.22 -29.29 29.47
C VAL A 53 -22.08 -28.76 30.33
N THR A 54 -21.81 -29.43 31.45
CA THR A 54 -20.67 -29.14 32.30
C THR A 54 -19.52 -30.07 31.89
N THR A 55 -18.54 -29.55 31.15
CA THR A 55 -17.31 -30.29 30.84
C THR A 55 -16.27 -30.08 31.95
N VAL A 56 -15.54 -31.14 32.29
CA VAL A 56 -14.41 -31.08 33.24
C VAL A 56 -13.23 -30.37 32.57
N ALA A 57 -12.51 -29.54 33.32
CA ALA A 57 -11.28 -28.90 32.86
C ALA A 57 -10.30 -29.96 32.28
N GLY A 58 -9.78 -29.72 31.07
CA GLY A 58 -8.89 -30.67 30.36
C GLY A 58 -9.54 -31.52 29.27
N SER A 59 -10.83 -31.33 28.97
CA SER A 59 -11.58 -32.13 27.98
C SER A 59 -11.84 -31.41 26.65
N THR A 60 -12.17 -32.20 25.61
CA THR A 60 -12.65 -31.73 24.31
C THR A 60 -14.17 -31.76 24.28
N ALA A 61 -14.81 -30.64 23.96
CA ALA A 61 -16.26 -30.54 23.80
C ALA A 61 -16.65 -30.56 22.32
N ILE A 62 -17.51 -31.50 21.91
CA ILE A 62 -18.13 -31.54 20.58
C ILE A 62 -19.64 -31.44 20.77
N THR A 63 -20.27 -30.39 20.25
CA THR A 63 -21.71 -30.15 20.41
C THR A 63 -22.37 -29.79 19.08
N SER A 64 -23.57 -30.31 18.84
CA SER A 64 -24.41 -29.97 17.69
C SER A 64 -25.58 -29.04 18.05
N GLU A 65 -25.67 -28.61 19.31
CA GLU A 65 -26.74 -27.75 19.85
C GLU A 65 -26.15 -26.49 20.51
N PRO A 66 -26.91 -25.37 20.58
CA PRO A 66 -26.41 -24.11 21.12
C PRO A 66 -25.98 -24.27 22.58
N THR A 67 -24.76 -23.84 22.90
CA THR A 67 -24.24 -23.86 24.27
C THR A 67 -24.76 -22.66 25.05
N SER A 68 -25.38 -22.89 26.22
CA SER A 68 -25.95 -21.84 27.07
C SER A 68 -25.23 -21.65 28.42
N SER A 69 -24.08 -22.32 28.63
CA SER A 69 -23.28 -22.18 29.86
C SER A 69 -21.79 -22.04 29.54
N THR A 70 -21.02 -21.48 30.48
CA THR A 70 -19.57 -21.35 30.42
C THR A 70 -18.91 -22.72 30.35
N ALA A 71 -18.72 -23.25 29.15
CA ALA A 71 -17.93 -24.45 28.93
C ALA A 71 -16.45 -24.10 29.17
N GLN A 72 -15.87 -24.64 30.25
CA GLN A 72 -14.42 -24.70 30.42
C GLN A 72 -13.94 -25.99 29.76
N ALA A 73 -13.34 -25.87 28.58
CA ALA A 73 -12.81 -26.98 27.81
C ALA A 73 -11.44 -26.60 27.24
N THR A 74 -10.56 -27.57 26.99
CA THR A 74 -9.29 -27.29 26.31
C THR A 74 -9.55 -26.96 24.84
N SER A 75 -10.53 -27.63 24.21
CA SER A 75 -10.98 -27.31 22.86
C SER A 75 -12.49 -27.49 22.72
N THR A 76 -13.11 -26.61 21.93
CA THR A 76 -14.55 -26.63 21.63
C THR A 76 -14.76 -26.66 20.13
N THR A 77 -15.49 -27.65 19.63
CA THR A 77 -15.94 -27.74 18.23
C THR A 77 -17.47 -27.75 18.19
N THR A 78 -18.09 -26.81 17.49
CA THR A 78 -19.55 -26.72 17.40
C THR A 78 -20.03 -26.43 15.98
N THR A 79 -21.18 -27.03 15.63
CA THR A 79 -21.92 -26.70 14.40
C THR A 79 -23.15 -25.83 14.68
N ALA A 80 -23.42 -25.52 15.95
CA ALA A 80 -24.52 -24.65 16.37
C ALA A 80 -24.00 -23.25 16.77
N PRO A 81 -24.85 -22.20 16.66
CA PRO A 81 -24.45 -20.84 17.02
C PRO A 81 -23.92 -20.76 18.45
N ILE A 82 -22.86 -19.98 18.63
CA ILE A 82 -22.34 -19.67 19.97
C ILE A 82 -23.18 -18.51 20.52
N THR A 83 -23.94 -18.80 21.58
CA THR A 83 -24.87 -17.88 22.25
C THR A 83 -24.51 -17.56 23.70
N SER A 84 -23.47 -18.20 24.26
CA SER A 84 -22.88 -17.93 25.59
C SER A 84 -21.37 -17.68 25.50
N THR A 85 -20.66 -17.44 26.62
CA THR A 85 -19.21 -17.22 26.64
C THR A 85 -18.45 -18.54 26.86
N PRO A 86 -18.02 -19.27 25.81
CA PRO A 86 -17.10 -20.38 25.99
C PRO A 86 -15.73 -19.84 26.44
N GLN A 87 -15.13 -20.48 27.43
CA GLN A 87 -13.75 -20.23 27.85
C GLN A 87 -12.92 -21.45 27.47
N ALA A 88 -12.25 -21.39 26.32
CA ALA A 88 -11.47 -22.51 25.79
C ALA A 88 -10.08 -22.10 25.32
N THR A 89 -9.13 -23.03 25.26
CA THR A 89 -7.83 -22.72 24.63
C THR A 89 -8.00 -22.56 23.11
N SER A 90 -8.86 -23.36 22.48
CA SER A 90 -9.20 -23.26 21.05
C SER A 90 -10.69 -23.43 20.79
N THR A 91 -11.25 -22.62 19.90
CA THR A 91 -12.64 -22.71 19.44
C THR A 91 -12.68 -22.86 17.91
N THR A 92 -13.39 -23.88 17.42
CA THR A 92 -13.70 -24.06 15.99
C THR A 92 -15.21 -24.11 15.79
N THR A 93 -15.75 -23.28 14.89
CA THR A 93 -17.19 -23.27 14.59
C THR A 93 -17.48 -23.12 13.11
N THR A 94 -18.54 -23.78 12.65
CA THR A 94 -19.11 -23.58 11.30
C THR A 94 -20.40 -22.76 11.31
N ALA A 95 -20.84 -22.33 12.49
CA ALA A 95 -22.04 -21.49 12.70
C ALA A 95 -21.67 -20.09 13.21
N PRO A 96 -22.53 -19.08 13.00
CA PRO A 96 -22.24 -17.70 13.39
C PRO A 96 -21.91 -17.56 14.87
N ILE A 97 -20.97 -16.66 15.16
CA ILE A 97 -20.69 -16.22 16.53
C ILE A 97 -21.61 -15.03 16.81
N THR A 98 -22.53 -15.22 17.75
CA THR A 98 -23.58 -14.23 18.12
C THR A 98 -23.42 -13.69 19.55
N SER A 99 -22.52 -14.27 20.35
CA SER A 99 -22.10 -13.83 21.70
C SER A 99 -20.58 -13.70 21.81
N THR A 100 -20.04 -13.31 22.98
CA THR A 100 -18.59 -13.17 23.18
C THR A 100 -17.90 -14.54 23.22
N ALA A 101 -17.00 -14.85 22.28
CA ALA A 101 -16.12 -16.03 22.38
C ALA A 101 -14.77 -15.61 22.99
N GLN A 102 -14.34 -16.28 24.07
CA GLN A 102 -13.02 -16.06 24.69
C GLN A 102 -12.15 -17.30 24.52
N ALA A 103 -11.13 -17.21 23.66
CA ALA A 103 -10.19 -18.30 23.45
C ALA A 103 -8.77 -17.84 23.16
N THR A 104 -7.76 -18.71 23.26
CA THR A 104 -6.43 -18.37 22.76
C THR A 104 -6.43 -18.31 21.22
N SER A 105 -7.17 -19.21 20.57
CA SER A 105 -7.36 -19.23 19.11
C SER A 105 -8.83 -19.48 18.73
N THR A 106 -9.32 -18.74 17.74
CA THR A 106 -10.66 -18.91 17.15
C THR A 106 -10.57 -19.14 15.64
N THR A 107 -11.18 -20.20 15.14
CA THR A 107 -11.34 -20.48 13.70
C THR A 107 -12.81 -20.60 13.35
N THR A 108 -13.29 -19.84 12.36
CA THR A 108 -14.69 -19.91 11.92
C THR A 108 -14.83 -19.84 10.40
N THR A 109 -15.81 -20.56 9.85
CA THR A 109 -16.22 -20.43 8.44
C THR A 109 -17.52 -19.66 8.28
N ALA A 110 -18.11 -19.19 9.38
CA ALA A 110 -19.35 -18.41 9.42
C ALA A 110 -19.11 -16.99 9.95
N PRO A 111 -20.00 -16.02 9.63
CA PRO A 111 -19.80 -14.62 9.99
C PRO A 111 -19.61 -14.41 11.50
N ILE A 112 -18.74 -13.46 11.83
CA ILE A 112 -18.62 -12.95 13.20
C ILE A 112 -19.55 -11.73 13.30
N THR A 113 -20.61 -11.88 14.08
CA THR A 113 -21.66 -10.84 14.24
C THR A 113 -21.65 -10.19 15.64
N SER A 114 -20.79 -10.67 16.54
CA SER A 114 -20.55 -10.17 17.91
C SER A 114 -19.04 -10.05 18.23
N THR A 115 -18.62 -10.14 19.50
CA THR A 115 -17.20 -10.01 19.89
C THR A 115 -16.46 -11.35 19.86
N ALA A 116 -15.40 -11.48 19.07
CA ALA A 116 -14.42 -12.57 19.23
C ALA A 116 -13.17 -12.03 19.93
N GLN A 117 -12.87 -12.51 21.14
CA GLN A 117 -11.69 -12.09 21.90
C GLN A 117 -10.69 -13.25 21.95
N ALA A 118 -9.59 -13.12 21.19
CA ALA A 118 -8.58 -14.18 21.12
C ALA A 118 -7.14 -13.67 21.00
N THR A 119 -6.14 -14.54 21.10
CA THR A 119 -4.79 -14.17 20.68
C THR A 119 -4.68 -14.19 19.15
N SER A 120 -5.34 -15.17 18.50
CA SER A 120 -5.42 -15.27 17.04
C SER A 120 -6.83 -15.63 16.56
N THR A 121 -7.30 -14.95 15.52
CA THR A 121 -8.59 -15.20 14.86
C THR A 121 -8.39 -15.46 13.37
N THR A 122 -8.90 -16.59 12.86
CA THR A 122 -8.92 -16.91 11.43
C THR A 122 -10.36 -17.11 10.96
N THR A 123 -10.77 -16.41 9.90
CA THR A 123 -12.12 -16.56 9.33
C THR A 123 -12.13 -16.54 7.81
N THR A 124 -13.02 -17.31 7.19
CA THR A 124 -13.29 -17.23 5.74
C THR A 124 -14.57 -16.48 5.41
N ALA A 125 -15.33 -16.05 6.43
CA ALA A 125 -16.58 -15.31 6.30
C ALA A 125 -16.45 -13.87 6.85
N PRO A 126 -17.34 -12.94 6.45
CA PRO A 126 -17.23 -11.53 6.80
C PRO A 126 -17.19 -11.27 8.31
N ILE A 127 -16.43 -10.26 8.70
CA ILE A 127 -16.46 -9.70 10.06
C ILE A 127 -17.37 -8.47 10.01
N THR A 128 -18.53 -8.55 10.63
CA THR A 128 -19.54 -7.47 10.64
C THR A 128 -19.65 -6.76 12.00
N SER A 129 -18.83 -7.17 12.98
CA SER A 129 -18.74 -6.63 14.36
C SER A 129 -17.28 -6.53 14.86
N THR A 130 -17.02 -6.73 16.16
CA THR A 130 -15.67 -6.53 16.74
C THR A 130 -14.87 -7.84 16.84
N ALA A 131 -13.73 -7.92 16.17
CA ALA A 131 -12.71 -8.94 16.45
C ALA A 131 -11.58 -8.29 17.27
N GLN A 132 -11.39 -8.71 18.53
CA GLN A 132 -10.28 -8.31 19.38
C GLN A 132 -9.24 -9.43 19.42
N ALA A 133 -8.14 -9.27 18.69
CA ALA A 133 -7.08 -10.27 18.70
C ALA A 133 -5.67 -9.70 18.60
N THR A 134 -4.63 -10.44 18.97
CA THR A 134 -3.26 -10.00 18.63
C THR A 134 -3.02 -10.11 17.11
N SER A 135 -3.58 -11.14 16.47
CA SER A 135 -3.52 -11.35 15.03
C SER A 135 -4.87 -11.77 14.44
N THR A 136 -5.28 -11.14 13.33
CA THR A 136 -6.49 -11.49 12.57
C THR A 136 -6.15 -11.81 11.12
N ILE A 137 -6.62 -12.95 10.61
CA ILE A 137 -6.48 -13.37 9.22
C ILE A 137 -7.88 -13.62 8.64
N THR A 138 -8.23 -12.97 7.53
CA THR A 138 -9.50 -13.19 6.85
C THR A 138 -9.37 -13.20 5.33
N THR A 139 -10.20 -14.00 4.65
CA THR A 139 -10.34 -13.95 3.20
C THR A 139 -11.59 -13.20 2.73
N ALA A 140 -12.45 -12.78 3.67
CA ALA A 140 -13.72 -12.09 3.42
C ALA A 140 -13.71 -10.65 3.98
N PRO A 141 -14.60 -9.76 3.48
CA PRO A 141 -14.59 -8.35 3.83
C PRO A 141 -14.72 -8.09 5.33
N ILE A 142 -14.05 -7.04 5.80
CA ILE A 142 -14.24 -6.48 7.14
C ILE A 142 -15.10 -5.25 6.98
N THR A 143 -16.33 -5.30 7.50
CA THR A 143 -17.30 -4.20 7.37
C THR A 143 -17.47 -3.39 8.66
N SER A 144 -16.66 -3.67 9.68
CA SER A 144 -16.69 -3.08 11.03
C SER A 144 -15.28 -3.04 11.67
N THR A 145 -15.19 -3.02 13.01
CA THR A 145 -13.92 -2.83 13.74
C THR A 145 -13.15 -4.13 13.94
N ALA A 146 -11.98 -4.28 13.32
CA ALA A 146 -10.96 -5.22 13.76
C ALA A 146 -9.98 -4.48 14.69
N GLN A 147 -9.90 -4.88 15.97
CA GLN A 147 -8.91 -4.40 16.93
C GLN A 147 -7.83 -5.46 17.06
N ALA A 148 -6.73 -5.30 16.32
CA ALA A 148 -5.63 -6.26 16.41
C ALA A 148 -4.25 -5.66 16.25
N THR A 149 -3.23 -6.25 16.85
CA THR A 149 -1.84 -5.78 16.62
C THR A 149 -1.45 -5.96 15.14
N SER A 150 -1.90 -7.05 14.50
CA SER A 150 -1.71 -7.31 13.07
C SER A 150 -2.99 -7.84 12.41
N THR A 151 -3.33 -7.30 11.23
CA THR A 151 -4.46 -7.78 10.40
C THR A 151 -3.99 -8.09 8.98
N THR A 152 -4.33 -9.28 8.47
CA THR A 152 -4.11 -9.69 7.07
C THR A 152 -5.44 -10.02 6.41
N THR A 153 -5.75 -9.38 5.27
CA THR A 153 -6.98 -9.66 4.52
C THR A 153 -6.75 -9.67 3.00
N THR A 154 -7.43 -10.58 2.30
CA THR A 154 -7.46 -10.58 0.82
C THR A 154 -8.67 -9.86 0.23
N ALA A 155 -9.59 -9.40 1.08
CA ALA A 155 -10.82 -8.70 0.70
C ALA A 155 -10.88 -7.27 1.29
N PRO A 156 -11.70 -6.37 0.74
CA PRO A 156 -11.74 -4.96 1.16
C PRO A 156 -12.08 -4.79 2.64
N ILE A 157 -11.51 -3.74 3.24
CA ILE A 157 -11.92 -3.22 4.54
C ILE A 157 -12.76 -1.97 4.27
N THR A 158 -14.04 -1.98 4.64
CA THR A 158 -14.96 -0.86 4.37
C THR A 158 -15.14 0.07 5.58
N SER A 159 -14.31 -0.07 6.63
CA SER A 159 -14.37 0.69 7.89
C SER A 159 -13.00 0.72 8.61
N THR A 160 -12.98 1.07 9.91
CA THR A 160 -11.76 1.24 10.71
C THR A 160 -11.15 -0.10 11.13
N ALA A 161 -9.96 -0.42 10.61
CA ALA A 161 -9.06 -1.39 11.23
C ALA A 161 -8.17 -0.63 12.23
N GLN A 162 -8.35 -0.85 13.54
CA GLN A 162 -7.41 -0.36 14.55
C GLN A 162 -6.32 -1.41 14.71
N ALA A 163 -5.32 -1.34 13.82
CA ALA A 163 -4.17 -2.21 13.89
C ALA A 163 -2.84 -1.48 13.76
N THR A 164 -1.83 -1.98 14.49
CA THR A 164 -0.45 -1.47 14.42
C THR A 164 0.18 -1.80 13.06
N SER A 165 -0.31 -2.85 12.37
CA SER A 165 0.08 -3.19 11.00
C SER A 165 -1.09 -3.88 10.27
N THR A 166 -1.42 -3.39 9.07
CA THR A 166 -2.48 -3.95 8.20
C THR A 166 -1.88 -4.29 6.84
N THR A 167 -2.09 -5.51 6.36
CA THR A 167 -1.73 -5.95 5.00
C THR A 167 -3.01 -6.31 4.25
N THR A 168 -3.34 -5.57 3.18
CA THR A 168 -4.49 -5.85 2.30
C THR A 168 -4.02 -6.04 0.86
N THR A 169 -4.63 -6.99 0.13
CA THR A 169 -4.43 -7.12 -1.33
C THR A 169 -5.58 -6.52 -2.16
N ALA A 170 -6.63 -6.02 -1.49
CA ALA A 170 -7.77 -5.34 -2.11
C ALA A 170 -7.82 -3.85 -1.71
N PRO A 171 -8.32 -2.95 -2.57
CA PRO A 171 -8.32 -1.51 -2.33
C PRO A 171 -9.16 -1.12 -1.10
N MET A 172 -8.66 -0.16 -0.33
CA MET A 172 -9.42 0.48 0.75
C MET A 172 -10.37 1.52 0.13
N THR A 173 -11.67 1.22 0.06
CA THR A 173 -12.68 2.21 -0.28
C THR A 173 -13.09 2.97 0.98
N SER A 174 -12.49 4.13 1.22
CA SER A 174 -13.03 5.08 2.20
C SER A 174 -14.33 5.65 1.66
N THR A 175 -15.47 5.36 2.32
CA THR A 175 -16.79 5.88 1.95
C THR A 175 -17.05 7.25 2.56
N THR A 176 -16.15 8.22 2.35
CA THR A 176 -16.55 9.62 2.47
C THR A 176 -17.43 9.97 1.28
N THR A 177 -18.72 10.14 1.53
CA THR A 177 -19.71 10.66 0.57
C THR A 177 -19.14 11.89 -0.16
N GLY A 178 -18.81 11.73 -1.44
CA GLY A 178 -18.28 12.81 -2.30
C GLY A 178 -17.10 12.45 -3.23
N CYS A 179 -16.45 11.29 -3.07
CA CYS A 179 -15.27 10.92 -3.88
C CYS A 179 -15.52 9.68 -4.76
N PRO A 180 -15.68 9.83 -6.09
CA PRO A 180 -15.61 8.71 -7.00
C PRO A 180 -14.13 8.31 -7.21
N GLY A 181 -13.66 7.30 -6.47
CA GLY A 181 -12.59 6.39 -6.92
C GLY A 181 -11.13 6.80 -6.74
N CYS A 182 -10.78 8.06 -6.43
CA CYS A 182 -9.38 8.50 -6.28
C CYS A 182 -9.10 9.14 -4.93
N CYS A 183 -9.46 8.37 -3.91
CA CYS A 183 -9.13 8.42 -2.49
C CYS A 183 -7.76 9.00 -2.04
N GLY A 184 -7.44 10.30 -2.12
CA GLY A 184 -6.13 10.80 -1.65
C GLY A 184 -5.90 10.51 -0.16
N GLU A 185 -4.89 9.69 0.16
CA GLU A 185 -4.49 9.38 1.55
C GLU A 185 -3.26 10.20 1.92
N THR A 186 -3.31 10.98 3.00
CA THR A 186 -2.12 11.69 3.50
C THR A 186 -1.16 10.70 4.15
N VAL A 187 0.04 10.53 3.58
CA VAL A 187 1.05 9.57 4.00
C VAL A 187 2.32 10.21 4.58
N ALA A 188 2.46 11.54 4.47
CA ALA A 188 3.53 12.30 5.12
C ALA A 188 3.01 13.67 5.55
N THR A 189 3.34 14.10 6.76
CA THR A 189 3.01 15.42 7.33
C THR A 189 4.22 16.01 8.07
N GLY A 190 4.09 17.25 8.54
CA GLY A 190 5.18 17.92 9.28
C GLY A 190 6.31 18.43 8.39
N LEU A 191 6.04 18.59 7.09
CA LEU A 191 6.93 19.19 6.11
C LEU A 191 6.77 20.71 6.10
N ASN A 192 7.64 21.40 5.37
CA ASN A 192 7.61 22.84 5.11
C ASN A 192 7.96 23.10 3.65
N ASN A 193 6.97 23.42 2.83
CA ASN A 193 7.09 23.64 1.38
C ASN A 193 7.90 22.52 0.69
N PRO A 194 7.46 21.26 0.77
CA PRO A 194 8.15 20.16 0.11
C PRO A 194 8.06 20.29 -1.41
N ALA A 195 9.12 19.88 -2.13
CA ALA A 195 9.17 19.98 -3.59
C ALA A 195 9.06 18.61 -4.29
N PHE A 196 9.89 17.63 -3.90
CA PHE A 196 9.96 16.32 -4.56
C PHE A 196 9.82 15.16 -3.58
N VAL A 197 9.40 14.01 -4.10
CA VAL A 197 9.30 12.75 -3.36
C VAL A 197 9.86 11.61 -4.21
N THR A 198 10.50 10.65 -3.56
CA THR A 198 10.89 9.37 -4.15
C THR A 198 10.61 8.24 -3.16
N ILE A 199 10.51 7.01 -3.64
CA ILE A 199 10.14 5.84 -2.83
C ILE A 199 11.11 4.69 -3.07
N ASP A 200 11.57 4.06 -1.99
CA ASP A 200 12.41 2.87 -2.08
C ASP A 200 11.60 1.58 -2.21
N SER A 201 12.27 0.46 -2.49
CA SER A 201 11.65 -0.86 -2.62
C SER A 201 11.00 -1.38 -1.33
N SER A 202 11.29 -0.77 -0.17
CA SER A 202 10.66 -1.07 1.11
C SER A 202 9.44 -0.18 1.40
N GLY A 203 9.10 0.73 0.47
CA GLY A 203 7.99 1.66 0.58
C GLY A 203 8.30 2.88 1.46
N ASN A 204 9.56 3.15 1.79
CA ASN A 204 9.92 4.37 2.51
C ASN A 204 9.96 5.55 1.54
N LEU A 205 9.40 6.68 1.96
CA LEU A 205 9.44 7.92 1.19
C LEU A 205 10.66 8.75 1.59
N PHE A 206 11.29 9.37 0.62
CA PHE A 206 12.29 10.42 0.82
C PHE A 206 11.77 11.69 0.15
N VAL A 207 11.65 12.75 0.94
CA VAL A 207 11.04 14.00 0.52
C VAL A 207 12.06 15.11 0.65
N SER A 208 12.18 15.93 -0.40
CA SER A 208 12.88 17.21 -0.31
C SER A 208 11.97 18.19 0.41
N ASP A 209 12.29 18.44 1.67
CA ASP A 209 11.57 19.34 2.57
C ASP A 209 12.15 20.75 2.43
N THR A 210 11.91 21.34 1.25
CA THR A 210 12.66 22.47 0.70
C THR A 210 12.64 23.69 1.59
N GLY A 211 11.49 24.06 2.15
CA GLY A 211 11.38 25.19 3.07
C GLY A 211 12.07 24.96 4.41
N ALA A 212 12.34 23.70 4.79
CA ALA A 212 13.13 23.34 5.96
C ALA A 212 14.63 23.14 5.65
N GLY A 213 15.04 23.15 4.38
CA GLY A 213 16.45 22.93 4.00
C GLY A 213 16.96 21.52 4.30
N GLN A 214 16.10 20.50 4.18
CA GLN A 214 16.44 19.14 4.59
C GLN A 214 15.84 18.07 3.67
N ILE A 215 16.38 16.86 3.74
CA ILE A 215 15.80 15.65 3.17
C ILE A 215 15.22 14.81 4.30
N THR A 216 13.92 14.53 4.21
CA THR A 216 13.15 13.84 5.26
C THR A 216 12.70 12.47 4.78
N LYS A 217 12.98 11.43 5.58
CA LYS A 217 12.55 10.05 5.33
C LYS A 217 11.29 9.73 6.11
N PHE A 218 10.31 9.10 5.48
CA PHE A 218 9.14 8.53 6.13
C PHE A 218 9.18 7.01 5.94
N THR A 219 9.28 6.28 7.05
CA THR A 219 9.19 4.82 7.01
C THR A 219 7.80 4.40 6.51
N SER A 220 7.73 3.33 5.72
CA SER A 220 6.44 2.81 5.22
C SER A 220 5.40 2.68 6.35
N GLY A 221 4.23 3.29 6.16
CA GLY A 221 3.14 3.34 7.14
C GLY A 221 3.27 4.42 8.23
N SER A 222 4.39 5.14 8.32
CA SER A 222 4.57 6.28 9.22
C SER A 222 4.25 7.59 8.50
N THR A 223 3.42 8.43 9.12
CA THR A 223 3.18 9.81 8.66
C THR A 223 4.19 10.81 9.20
N THR A 224 5.02 10.40 10.17
CA THR A 224 6.04 11.24 10.80
C THR A 224 7.40 10.92 10.20
N GLY A 225 8.11 11.97 9.80
CA GLY A 225 9.41 11.87 9.14
C GLY A 225 10.59 11.93 10.11
N THR A 226 11.72 11.42 9.65
CA THR A 226 13.04 11.57 10.27
C THR A 226 13.98 12.26 9.29
N VAL A 227 14.68 13.29 9.72
CA VAL A 227 15.69 13.96 8.89
C VAL A 227 16.84 12.99 8.61
N VAL A 228 17.13 12.76 7.34
CA VAL A 228 18.28 11.93 6.91
C VAL A 228 19.45 12.76 6.45
N TYR A 229 19.21 14.02 6.07
CA TYR A 229 20.27 14.97 5.72
C TYR A 229 19.76 16.42 5.80
N ASP A 230 20.51 17.30 6.45
CA ASP A 230 20.24 18.75 6.56
C ASP A 230 21.48 19.59 6.15
N GLY A 231 22.56 18.94 5.71
CA GLY A 231 23.84 19.59 5.42
C GLY A 231 24.46 20.31 6.62
N SER A 232 24.07 19.98 7.86
CA SER A 232 24.37 20.77 9.05
C SER A 232 23.94 22.25 8.89
N GLY A 233 22.82 22.48 8.22
CA GLY A 233 22.29 23.80 7.85
C GLY A 233 22.83 24.38 6.54
N SER A 234 23.70 23.65 5.82
CA SER A 234 24.26 24.10 4.54
C SER A 234 23.40 23.74 3.33
N LEU A 235 22.43 22.84 3.50
CA LEU A 235 21.45 22.51 2.45
C LEU A 235 20.39 23.62 2.39
N VAL A 236 20.30 24.34 1.26
CA VAL A 236 19.53 25.59 1.20
C VAL A 236 18.18 25.39 0.53
N THR A 237 18.15 24.87 -0.70
CA THR A 237 16.91 24.61 -1.43
C THR A 237 16.98 23.24 -2.12
N PRO A 238 16.83 22.15 -1.35
CA PRO A 238 16.78 20.82 -1.94
C PRO A 238 15.57 20.73 -2.88
N GLN A 239 15.80 20.35 -4.14
CA GLN A 239 14.77 20.16 -5.16
C GLN A 239 14.61 18.67 -5.48
N GLY A 240 14.88 18.24 -6.70
CA GLY A 240 14.78 16.84 -7.13
C GLY A 240 15.52 15.92 -6.18
N VAL A 241 14.86 14.84 -5.78
CA VAL A 241 15.42 13.76 -4.96
C VAL A 241 15.07 12.42 -5.58
N TYR A 242 16.03 11.50 -5.59
CA TYR A 242 15.86 10.18 -6.15
C TYR A 242 16.64 9.12 -5.36
N ILE A 243 15.98 8.03 -4.98
CA ILE A 243 16.60 6.88 -4.31
C ILE A 243 16.87 5.78 -5.33
N ALA A 244 18.15 5.49 -5.59
CA ALA A 244 18.56 4.39 -6.45
C ALA A 244 18.29 3.04 -5.78
N SER A 245 18.22 1.98 -6.59
CA SER A 245 17.94 0.61 -6.13
C SER A 245 18.99 0.06 -5.15
N ASP A 246 20.21 0.64 -5.14
CA ASP A 246 21.28 0.30 -4.20
C ASP A 246 21.19 1.08 -2.87
N GLY A 247 20.16 1.91 -2.68
CA GLY A 247 19.97 2.75 -1.49
C GLY A 247 20.74 4.07 -1.54
N THR A 248 21.38 4.41 -2.65
CA THR A 248 22.03 5.71 -2.84
C THR A 248 20.99 6.78 -3.14
N LEU A 249 20.97 7.82 -2.31
CA LEU A 249 20.12 8.99 -2.52
C LEU A 249 20.88 10.07 -3.31
N TYR A 250 20.27 10.56 -4.38
CA TYR A 250 20.74 11.70 -5.14
C TYR A 250 19.77 12.86 -4.95
N PHE A 251 20.28 14.08 -4.76
CA PHE A 251 19.43 15.26 -4.66
C PHE A 251 20.13 16.52 -5.15
N ALA A 252 19.38 17.39 -5.82
CA ALA A 252 19.86 18.71 -6.22
C ALA A 252 19.66 19.71 -5.10
N ASP A 253 20.66 20.53 -4.83
CA ASP A 253 20.51 21.76 -4.05
C ASP A 253 20.59 22.93 -5.01
N ASN A 254 19.44 23.51 -5.30
CA ASN A 254 19.27 24.49 -6.37
C ASN A 254 20.08 25.76 -6.11
N SER A 255 20.01 26.29 -4.89
CA SER A 255 20.72 27.54 -4.53
C SER A 255 22.21 27.35 -4.35
N ASN A 256 22.67 26.13 -4.11
CA ASN A 256 24.11 25.81 -4.06
C ASN A 256 24.65 25.30 -5.39
N SER A 257 23.83 25.22 -6.45
CA SER A 257 24.25 24.84 -7.80
C SER A 257 24.95 23.47 -7.89
N VAL A 258 24.52 22.51 -7.06
CA VAL A 258 25.15 21.18 -6.96
C VAL A 258 24.15 20.05 -6.91
N VAL A 259 24.63 18.85 -7.25
CA VAL A 259 23.98 17.59 -6.95
C VAL A 259 24.79 16.81 -5.95
N PHE A 260 24.13 16.41 -4.88
CA PHE A 260 24.67 15.59 -3.82
C PHE A 260 24.33 14.12 -4.03
N LYS A 261 25.21 13.26 -3.52
CA LYS A 261 25.02 11.82 -3.36
C LYS A 261 25.23 11.43 -1.90
N LEU A 262 24.26 10.72 -1.32
CA LEU A 262 24.30 10.19 0.04
C LEU A 262 24.06 8.67 0.01
N ILE A 263 25.06 7.90 0.43
CA ILE A 263 25.02 6.44 0.36
C ILE A 263 24.20 5.89 1.54
N ASN A 264 23.31 4.93 1.30
CA ASN A 264 22.44 4.30 2.31
C ASN A 264 21.58 5.30 3.11
N ALA A 265 21.30 6.48 2.55
CA ALA A 265 20.61 7.59 3.24
C ALA A 265 21.15 7.88 4.66
N THR A 266 22.44 7.64 4.89
CA THR A 266 23.12 7.82 6.18
C THR A 266 24.54 8.33 5.97
N GLY A 267 25.06 9.15 6.88
CA GLY A 267 26.41 9.69 6.81
C GLY A 267 26.53 10.99 6.04
N ASN A 268 27.70 11.23 5.42
CA ASN A 268 28.02 12.48 4.74
C ASN A 268 27.66 12.40 3.26
N ALA A 269 26.92 13.40 2.76
CA ALA A 269 26.72 13.57 1.34
C ALA A 269 27.99 14.08 0.66
N THR A 270 28.15 13.71 -0.62
CA THR A 270 29.28 14.12 -1.48
C THR A 270 28.75 14.84 -2.71
N VAL A 271 29.44 15.87 -3.18
CA VAL A 271 29.09 16.53 -4.44
C VAL A 271 29.53 15.65 -5.60
N VAL A 272 28.60 15.34 -6.51
CA VAL A 272 28.85 14.47 -7.68
C VAL A 272 28.75 15.22 -9.01
N ALA A 273 28.07 16.37 -9.03
CA ALA A 273 28.01 17.30 -10.15
C ALA A 273 27.78 18.74 -9.66
N GLY A 274 28.23 19.71 -10.47
CA GLY A 274 28.28 21.12 -10.08
C GLY A 274 29.48 21.46 -9.19
N GLU A 275 29.59 22.75 -8.87
CA GLU A 275 30.59 23.28 -7.95
C GLU A 275 29.90 24.05 -6.84
N PHE A 276 30.15 23.67 -5.59
CA PHE A 276 29.38 24.14 -4.44
C PHE A 276 29.41 25.66 -4.30
N GLY A 277 28.24 26.29 -4.42
CA GLY A 277 28.06 27.73 -4.29
C GLY A 277 28.57 28.54 -5.48
N ILE A 278 28.94 27.88 -6.59
CA ILE A 278 29.47 28.51 -7.80
C ILE A 278 28.53 28.18 -8.97
N PRO A 279 27.58 29.08 -9.29
CA PRO A 279 26.75 28.90 -10.47
C PRO A 279 27.58 29.02 -11.75
N GLY A 280 27.20 28.26 -12.77
CA GLY A 280 27.85 28.29 -14.07
C GLY A 280 27.18 27.35 -15.07
N GLY A 281 27.67 27.38 -16.31
CA GLY A 281 27.08 26.63 -17.41
C GLY A 281 27.68 25.24 -17.65
N PRO A 282 27.18 24.52 -18.68
CA PRO A 282 27.75 23.26 -19.13
C PRO A 282 29.26 23.32 -19.40
N PRO A 283 29.98 22.19 -19.30
CA PRO A 283 29.46 20.83 -19.04
C PRO A 283 29.54 20.40 -17.57
N SER A 284 30.08 21.23 -16.66
CA SER A 284 30.45 20.81 -15.29
C SER A 284 29.86 21.65 -14.17
N GLN A 285 29.24 22.78 -14.47
CA GLN A 285 28.57 23.64 -13.50
C GLN A 285 27.07 23.71 -13.81
N PHE A 286 26.29 24.13 -12.81
CA PHE A 286 24.85 24.33 -12.95
C PHE A 286 24.48 25.76 -12.59
N ASN A 287 23.46 26.29 -13.24
CA ASN A 287 22.84 27.53 -12.85
C ASN A 287 21.72 27.22 -11.87
N TYR A 288 20.67 26.49 -12.27
CA TYR A 288 19.57 26.05 -11.40
C TYR A 288 19.26 24.55 -11.58
N PRO A 289 20.03 23.66 -10.93
CA PRO A 289 19.71 22.24 -10.97
C PRO A 289 18.37 22.01 -10.27
N TYR A 290 17.48 21.24 -10.91
CA TYR A 290 16.10 21.07 -10.46
C TYR A 290 15.75 19.59 -10.27
N GLY A 291 15.42 18.86 -11.33
CA GLY A 291 15.08 17.43 -11.28
C GLY A 291 16.33 16.57 -11.27
N VAL A 292 16.27 15.44 -10.54
CA VAL A 292 17.33 14.43 -10.50
C VAL A 292 16.71 13.05 -10.66
N TYR A 293 17.31 12.22 -11.50
CA TYR A 293 16.91 10.83 -11.69
C TYR A 293 18.15 9.95 -11.82
N ALA A 294 18.19 8.77 -11.19
CA ALA A 294 19.33 7.86 -11.29
C ALA A 294 18.89 6.47 -11.73
N ASP A 295 19.60 5.90 -12.70
CA ASP A 295 19.37 4.53 -13.14
C ASP A 295 20.64 3.91 -13.71
N SER A 296 20.82 2.62 -13.41
CA SER A 296 21.76 1.73 -14.09
C SER A 296 23.19 2.31 -14.24
N GLY A 297 23.73 2.86 -13.15
CA GLY A 297 25.08 3.43 -13.12
C GLY A 297 25.21 4.82 -13.74
N THR A 298 24.09 5.50 -13.98
CA THR A 298 24.03 6.88 -14.47
C THR A 298 23.07 7.72 -13.64
N PHE A 299 23.25 9.02 -13.67
CA PHE A 299 22.26 9.96 -13.15
C PHE A 299 22.08 11.12 -14.11
N TYR A 300 20.90 11.71 -14.06
CA TYR A 300 20.43 12.79 -14.90
C TYR A 300 20.07 13.98 -14.02
N VAL A 301 20.29 15.17 -14.55
CA VAL A 301 20.01 16.44 -13.87
C VAL A 301 19.41 17.40 -14.88
N SER A 302 18.23 17.94 -14.61
CA SER A 302 17.74 19.09 -15.36
C SER A 302 18.33 20.36 -14.75
N ASP A 303 18.85 21.23 -15.61
CA ASP A 303 19.21 22.60 -15.24
C ASP A 303 18.17 23.54 -15.82
N SER A 304 17.32 24.04 -14.93
CA SER A 304 16.15 24.85 -15.27
C SER A 304 16.50 26.26 -15.77
N GLN A 305 17.72 26.75 -15.52
CA GLN A 305 18.13 28.06 -16.06
C GLN A 305 18.90 27.92 -17.37
N ASP A 306 19.56 26.78 -17.56
CA ASP A 306 20.34 26.50 -18.77
C ASP A 306 19.53 25.83 -19.89
N ASP A 307 18.24 25.53 -19.65
CA ASP A 307 17.34 24.94 -20.65
C ASP A 307 17.84 23.57 -21.16
N MET A 308 18.47 22.79 -20.27
CA MET A 308 19.14 21.54 -20.62
C MET A 308 18.95 20.42 -19.59
N VAL A 309 19.12 19.17 -20.05
CA VAL A 309 19.29 18.00 -19.19
C VAL A 309 20.65 17.38 -19.44
N PHE A 310 21.36 17.14 -18.35
CA PHE A 310 22.67 16.50 -18.32
C PHE A 310 22.57 15.04 -17.90
N LYS A 311 23.46 14.22 -18.42
CA LYS A 311 23.71 12.84 -18.01
C LYS A 311 25.14 12.68 -17.54
N PHE A 312 25.30 11.99 -16.41
CA PHE A 312 26.57 11.66 -15.80
C PHE A 312 26.65 10.16 -15.49
N PHE A 313 27.87 9.64 -15.37
CA PHE A 313 28.08 8.33 -14.75
C PHE A 313 28.01 8.43 -13.22
N SER A 314 27.55 7.37 -12.55
CA SER A 314 27.36 7.33 -11.09
C SER A 314 28.66 7.44 -10.29
N ASN A 315 29.81 7.25 -10.95
CA ASN A 315 31.16 7.46 -10.42
C ASN A 315 31.72 8.87 -10.72
N SER A 316 30.91 9.79 -11.24
CA SER A 316 31.28 11.19 -11.46
C SER A 316 31.79 11.83 -10.17
N THR A 317 32.91 12.55 -10.27
CA THR A 317 33.46 13.40 -9.21
C THR A 317 33.43 14.84 -9.71
N ASN A 318 32.62 15.71 -9.09
CA ASN A 318 32.45 17.13 -9.43
C ASN A 318 32.12 17.39 -10.91
N GLY A 319 31.25 16.57 -11.52
CA GLY A 319 30.68 16.86 -12.84
C GLY A 319 31.63 16.77 -14.04
N THR A 320 32.83 16.21 -13.88
CA THR A 320 33.88 16.18 -14.92
C THR A 320 33.54 15.37 -16.17
N ASN A 321 32.50 14.52 -16.14
CA ASN A 321 32.08 13.66 -17.26
C ASN A 321 30.60 13.86 -17.65
N GLY A 322 30.08 15.08 -17.54
CA GLY A 322 28.71 15.42 -17.97
C GLY A 322 28.54 15.46 -19.48
N THR A 323 27.38 15.01 -19.97
CA THR A 323 26.97 15.13 -21.37
C THR A 323 25.56 15.70 -21.46
N VAL A 324 25.30 16.59 -22.41
CA VAL A 324 23.95 17.11 -22.66
C VAL A 324 23.15 16.05 -23.42
N VAL A 325 21.96 15.72 -22.93
CA VAL A 325 21.06 14.70 -23.51
C VAL A 325 19.70 15.25 -23.93
N ALA A 326 19.35 16.47 -23.52
CA ALA A 326 18.18 17.19 -24.00
C ALA A 326 18.42 18.70 -23.90
N GLY A 327 17.87 19.47 -24.84
CA GLY A 327 17.95 20.92 -24.84
C GLY A 327 19.20 21.48 -25.51
N SER A 328 19.30 22.80 -25.50
CA SER A 328 20.47 23.55 -25.96
C SER A 328 20.62 24.81 -25.10
N LEU A 329 21.85 25.23 -24.83
CA LEU A 329 22.15 26.29 -23.86
C LEU A 329 21.37 27.58 -24.18
N GLY A 330 20.40 27.89 -23.32
CA GLY A 330 19.56 29.08 -23.40
C GLY A 330 18.57 29.11 -24.57
N ASP A 331 18.35 27.98 -25.26
CA ASP A 331 17.32 27.86 -26.30
C ASP A 331 16.02 27.26 -25.74
N SER A 332 15.26 28.13 -25.09
CA SER A 332 13.94 27.80 -24.53
C SER A 332 12.92 27.30 -25.57
N THR A 333 13.18 27.45 -26.87
CA THR A 333 12.29 26.91 -27.92
C THR A 333 12.41 25.39 -28.08
N ILE A 334 13.52 24.82 -27.60
CA ILE A 334 13.78 23.39 -27.60
C ILE A 334 13.32 22.77 -26.28
N LEU A 335 13.69 23.40 -25.17
CA LEU A 335 13.36 23.00 -23.81
C LEU A 335 13.41 24.25 -22.93
N GLY A 336 12.32 24.62 -22.28
CA GLY A 336 12.22 25.83 -21.47
C GLY A 336 12.04 25.49 -19.99
N ALA A 337 12.95 25.95 -19.15
CA ALA A 337 12.93 25.71 -17.70
C ALA A 337 12.61 24.25 -17.31
N PRO A 338 13.39 23.26 -17.76
CA PRO A 338 13.11 21.86 -17.48
C PRO A 338 13.04 21.58 -15.98
N ALA A 339 11.95 20.96 -15.55
CA ALA A 339 11.68 20.64 -14.15
C ALA A 339 11.95 19.15 -13.89
N GLY A 340 10.98 18.39 -13.38
CA GLY A 340 11.13 16.95 -13.16
C GLY A 340 11.46 16.16 -14.43
N ILE A 341 12.21 15.08 -14.23
CA ILE A 341 12.70 14.20 -15.30
C ILE A 341 12.49 12.74 -14.90
N TYR A 342 12.22 11.89 -15.89
CA TYR A 342 12.04 10.46 -15.67
C TYR A 342 12.65 9.67 -16.82
N VAL A 343 13.43 8.63 -16.50
CA VAL A 343 13.99 7.72 -17.51
C VAL A 343 13.35 6.35 -17.36
N VAL A 344 12.83 5.80 -18.46
CA VAL A 344 12.24 4.45 -18.45
C VAL A 344 13.37 3.44 -18.67
N SER A 345 13.73 2.67 -17.64
CA SER A 345 14.91 1.77 -17.68
C SER A 345 14.91 0.77 -18.83
N SER A 346 13.73 0.29 -19.25
CA SER A 346 13.61 -0.74 -20.31
C SER A 346 13.94 -0.22 -21.71
N SER A 347 13.69 1.06 -21.98
CA SER A 347 13.92 1.70 -23.29
C SER A 347 15.05 2.72 -23.27
N GLY A 348 15.38 3.27 -22.08
CA GLY A 348 16.24 4.42 -21.88
C GLY A 348 15.64 5.76 -22.32
N ASN A 349 14.35 5.81 -22.66
CA ASN A 349 13.69 7.06 -23.04
C ASN A 349 13.67 8.03 -21.86
N LEU A 350 14.11 9.26 -22.10
CA LEU A 350 14.07 10.38 -21.15
C LEU A 350 12.81 11.21 -21.41
N TYR A 351 11.98 11.36 -20.39
CA TYR A 351 10.83 12.25 -20.35
C TYR A 351 11.15 13.46 -19.48
N VAL A 352 10.78 14.65 -19.93
CA VAL A 352 11.07 15.92 -19.26
C VAL A 352 9.80 16.75 -19.15
N ALA A 353 9.54 17.26 -17.96
CA ALA A 353 8.56 18.32 -17.74
C ALA A 353 9.16 19.65 -18.22
N ASP A 354 8.79 20.07 -19.42
CA ASP A 354 9.23 21.32 -20.04
C ASP A 354 8.31 22.47 -19.56
N ASN A 355 8.59 22.92 -18.32
CA ASN A 355 7.72 23.82 -17.57
C ASN A 355 7.48 25.14 -18.31
N GLY A 356 8.54 25.78 -18.78
CA GLY A 356 8.48 27.07 -19.46
C GLY A 356 7.63 27.02 -20.73
N ASN A 357 7.56 25.86 -21.37
CA ASN A 357 6.72 25.64 -22.55
C ASN A 357 5.41 24.91 -22.26
N SER A 358 5.12 24.58 -20.99
CA SER A 358 3.91 23.86 -20.58
C SER A 358 3.68 22.57 -21.37
N SER A 359 4.72 21.76 -21.54
CA SER A 359 4.63 20.52 -22.32
C SER A 359 5.44 19.38 -21.71
N VAL A 360 5.08 18.14 -22.05
CA VAL A 360 5.95 16.98 -21.77
C VAL A 360 6.60 16.55 -23.07
N VAL A 361 7.92 16.48 -23.04
CA VAL A 361 8.76 16.11 -24.19
C VAL A 361 9.62 14.90 -23.85
N ARG A 362 9.96 14.12 -24.89
CA ARG A 362 10.75 12.91 -24.78
C ARG A 362 11.94 12.90 -25.74
N TRP A 363 13.07 12.40 -25.28
CA TRP A 363 14.22 12.02 -26.09
C TRP A 363 14.48 10.53 -25.98
N SER A 364 14.73 9.88 -27.12
CA SER A 364 15.21 8.49 -27.13
C SER A 364 16.72 8.44 -26.88
N PRO A 365 17.27 7.31 -26.41
CA PRO A 365 18.70 7.18 -26.18
C PRO A 365 19.53 7.54 -27.43
N GLY A 366 20.50 8.44 -27.26
CA GLY A 366 21.39 8.86 -28.35
C GLY A 366 20.76 9.79 -29.38
N ALA A 367 19.51 10.23 -29.18
CA ALA A 367 18.92 11.29 -29.98
C ALA A 367 19.71 12.60 -29.82
N ASP A 368 19.72 13.42 -30.87
CA ASP A 368 20.35 14.74 -30.83
C ASP A 368 19.63 15.63 -29.79
N PRO A 369 20.35 16.25 -28.83
CA PRO A 369 19.71 17.04 -27.78
C PRO A 369 18.85 18.21 -28.29
N SER A 370 19.24 18.82 -29.41
CA SER A 370 18.59 20.01 -29.96
C SER A 370 17.41 19.68 -30.88
N THR A 371 17.46 18.54 -31.58
CA THR A 371 16.50 18.20 -32.65
C THR A 371 15.72 16.91 -32.41
N GLY A 372 16.16 16.06 -31.49
CA GLY A 372 15.59 14.74 -31.23
C GLY A 372 14.33 14.68 -30.36
N ARG A 373 13.74 15.84 -30.04
CA ARG A 373 12.59 15.93 -29.12
C ARG A 373 11.29 15.43 -29.75
N VAL A 374 10.47 14.77 -28.96
CA VAL A 374 9.11 14.33 -29.33
C VAL A 374 8.11 14.83 -28.30
N PHE A 375 7.06 15.53 -28.75
CA PHE A 375 5.97 15.97 -27.88
C PHE A 375 5.08 14.79 -27.47
N ILE A 376 4.81 14.67 -26.17
CA ILE A 376 4.03 13.56 -25.60
C ILE A 376 2.67 14.03 -25.09
N ALA A 377 2.59 15.26 -24.58
CA ALA A 377 1.37 15.85 -24.06
C ALA A 377 1.13 17.23 -24.71
N ASN A 378 0.01 17.35 -25.43
CA ASN A 378 -0.42 18.59 -26.09
C ASN A 378 -1.80 19.05 -25.59
N ASP A 379 -2.15 18.69 -24.36
CA ASP A 379 -3.30 19.27 -23.66
C ASP A 379 -2.89 20.61 -23.00
N THR A 380 -3.85 21.44 -22.60
CA THR A 380 -3.55 22.71 -21.92
C THR A 380 -2.98 22.43 -20.54
N LEU A 381 -1.66 22.42 -20.42
CA LEU A 381 -0.90 22.39 -19.17
C LEU A 381 -0.59 23.83 -18.76
N THR A 382 -0.44 24.08 -17.46
CA THR A 382 -0.29 25.45 -16.93
C THR A 382 0.90 25.61 -16.00
N ALA A 383 1.20 24.61 -15.19
CA ALA A 383 2.37 24.61 -14.32
C ALA A 383 2.77 23.15 -14.04
N ILE A 384 3.73 22.65 -14.81
CA ILE A 384 4.20 21.27 -14.70
C ILE A 384 5.52 21.24 -13.96
N LEU A 385 5.56 20.55 -12.83
CA LEU A 385 6.77 20.48 -11.99
C LEU A 385 7.43 19.12 -12.05
N ASP A 386 6.66 18.08 -12.35
CA ASP A 386 7.18 16.72 -12.43
C ASP A 386 6.40 15.85 -13.41
N VAL A 387 7.07 14.83 -13.93
CA VAL A 387 6.51 13.83 -14.84
C VAL A 387 7.01 12.45 -14.43
N ILE A 388 6.11 11.47 -14.44
CA ILE A 388 6.46 10.06 -14.23
C ILE A 388 5.73 9.17 -15.22
N VAL A 389 6.40 8.13 -15.70
CA VAL A 389 5.89 7.23 -16.73
C VAL A 389 5.91 5.80 -16.20
N THR A 390 4.84 5.05 -16.45
CA THR A 390 4.78 3.60 -16.19
C THR A 390 5.84 2.85 -17.00
N ALA A 391 6.37 1.75 -16.49
CA ALA A 391 7.48 0.99 -17.07
C ALA A 391 7.16 0.42 -18.47
N ASN A 392 5.89 0.26 -18.80
CA ASN A 392 5.41 -0.15 -20.11
C ASN A 392 5.23 1.01 -21.11
N GLU A 393 5.49 2.25 -20.68
CA GLU A 393 5.32 3.49 -21.45
C GLU A 393 3.92 3.71 -22.02
N GLN A 394 2.88 3.14 -21.40
CA GLN A 394 1.51 3.34 -21.87
C GLN A 394 0.80 4.49 -21.14
N THR A 395 1.20 4.76 -19.90
CA THR A 395 0.62 5.81 -19.08
C THR A 395 1.71 6.74 -18.56
N LEU A 396 1.48 8.06 -18.68
CA LEU A 396 2.24 9.06 -17.95
C LEU A 396 1.33 9.89 -17.03
N PHE A 397 1.92 10.34 -15.94
CA PHE A 397 1.34 11.30 -15.01
C PHE A 397 2.20 12.56 -14.99
N VAL A 398 1.57 13.71 -15.00
CA VAL A 398 2.23 15.01 -14.93
C VAL A 398 1.50 15.89 -13.92
N THR A 399 2.23 16.61 -13.08
CA THR A 399 1.60 17.64 -12.26
C THR A 399 1.15 18.80 -13.12
N ASP A 400 0.01 19.38 -12.81
CA ASP A 400 -0.52 20.55 -13.50
C ASP A 400 -1.24 21.44 -12.48
N ALA A 401 -0.50 22.45 -11.99
CA ALA A 401 -0.91 23.38 -10.95
C ALA A 401 -1.49 22.68 -9.69
N ASN A 402 -2.82 22.60 -9.59
CA ASN A 402 -3.54 21.99 -8.45
C ASN A 402 -4.14 20.63 -8.81
N SER A 403 -3.54 19.91 -9.76
CA SER A 403 -3.98 18.61 -10.21
C SER A 403 -2.81 17.74 -10.69
N VAL A 404 -3.09 16.47 -10.89
CA VAL A 404 -2.26 15.54 -11.65
C VAL A 404 -3.05 15.10 -12.87
N LYS A 405 -2.50 15.30 -14.05
CA LYS A 405 -3.07 14.80 -15.30
C LYS A 405 -2.47 13.45 -15.67
N LYS A 406 -3.34 12.55 -16.14
CA LYS A 406 -2.99 11.26 -16.72
C LYS A 406 -3.17 11.32 -18.22
N PHE A 407 -2.15 10.90 -18.96
CA PHE A 407 -2.21 10.71 -20.40
C PHE A 407 -1.96 9.24 -20.74
N THR A 408 -2.65 8.78 -21.76
CA THR A 408 -2.28 7.54 -22.45
C THR A 408 -1.37 7.89 -23.60
N VAL A 409 -0.21 7.24 -23.68
CA VAL A 409 0.77 7.53 -24.74
C VAL A 409 0.14 7.27 -26.12
N GLY A 410 0.27 8.24 -27.03
CA GLY A 410 -0.39 8.25 -28.34
C GLY A 410 -1.80 8.85 -28.35
N VAL A 411 -2.32 9.27 -27.20
CA VAL A 411 -3.61 9.96 -27.07
C VAL A 411 -3.35 11.42 -26.67
N ASN A 412 -3.93 12.36 -27.43
CA ASN A 412 -3.66 13.80 -27.26
C ASN A 412 -4.48 14.48 -26.14
N THR A 413 -5.37 13.75 -25.46
CA THR A 413 -6.25 14.29 -24.42
C THR A 413 -5.91 13.71 -23.06
N ALA A 414 -5.77 14.58 -22.06
CA ALA A 414 -5.55 14.17 -20.68
C ALA A 414 -6.87 13.98 -19.92
N THR A 415 -6.80 13.23 -18.82
CA THR A 415 -7.83 13.22 -17.78
C THR A 415 -7.21 13.67 -16.46
N ILE A 416 -7.97 14.39 -15.62
CA ILE A 416 -7.54 14.64 -14.24
C ILE A 416 -7.58 13.31 -13.49
N PHE A 417 -6.42 12.88 -13.00
CA PHE A 417 -6.26 11.67 -12.19
C PHE A 417 -6.40 11.97 -10.70
N ALA A 418 -5.77 13.05 -10.23
CA ALA A 418 -5.85 13.51 -8.84
C ALA A 418 -5.96 15.03 -8.79
N GLY A 419 -6.54 15.58 -7.72
CA GLY A 419 -6.83 17.01 -7.64
C GLY A 419 -8.12 17.39 -8.37
N ASN A 420 -8.47 18.66 -8.29
CA ASN A 420 -9.65 19.24 -8.98
C ASN A 420 -9.32 20.54 -9.71
N ALA A 421 -8.04 20.76 -10.02
CA ALA A 421 -7.49 21.98 -10.63
C ALA A 421 -7.78 23.28 -9.87
N THR A 422 -8.26 23.19 -8.62
CA THR A 422 -8.52 24.34 -7.74
C THR A 422 -7.69 24.18 -6.48
N ALA A 423 -7.04 25.26 -6.05
CA ALA A 423 -6.29 25.26 -4.81
C ALA A 423 -7.20 24.94 -3.62
N GLY A 424 -6.76 24.03 -2.76
CA GLY A 424 -7.50 23.66 -1.55
C GLY A 424 -6.74 22.67 -0.68
N SER A 425 -7.27 22.39 0.50
CA SER A 425 -6.65 21.53 1.52
C SER A 425 -7.44 20.25 1.82
N GLY A 426 -8.57 20.04 1.15
CA GLY A 426 -9.38 18.84 1.30
C GLY A 426 -8.65 17.55 0.87
N PRO A 427 -9.21 16.37 1.16
CA PRO A 427 -8.60 15.06 0.86
C PRO A 427 -8.36 14.73 -0.64
N TYR A 428 -8.80 15.61 -1.55
CA TYR A 428 -8.65 15.49 -3.01
C TYR A 428 -8.18 16.77 -3.66
N GLN A 429 -7.74 17.73 -2.84
CA GLN A 429 -7.33 19.03 -3.32
C GLN A 429 -5.84 19.15 -3.09
N PHE A 430 -5.20 19.82 -4.03
CA PHE A 430 -3.83 20.24 -3.91
C PHE A 430 -3.80 21.75 -3.79
N ASN A 431 -2.79 22.26 -3.11
CA ASN A 431 -2.37 23.65 -3.17
C ASN A 431 -0.93 23.64 -3.70
N GLY A 432 -0.78 23.54 -5.02
CA GLY A 432 0.51 23.30 -5.68
C GLY A 432 0.94 21.84 -5.60
N ALA A 433 0.46 21.03 -6.56
CA ALA A 433 1.00 19.70 -6.79
C ALA A 433 2.41 19.82 -7.38
N ALA A 434 3.40 19.18 -6.76
CA ALA A 434 4.81 19.31 -7.13
C ALA A 434 5.41 17.98 -7.62
N GLY A 435 6.21 17.30 -6.80
CA GLY A 435 6.83 16.03 -7.16
C GLY A 435 5.88 14.83 -7.17
N LEU A 436 6.27 13.82 -7.96
CA LEU A 436 5.57 12.56 -8.17
C LEU A 436 6.48 11.37 -7.88
N ALA A 437 5.92 10.28 -7.35
CA ALA A 437 6.59 8.99 -7.30
C ALA A 437 5.61 7.84 -7.51
N LEU A 438 6.05 6.79 -8.19
CA LEU A 438 5.34 5.52 -8.30
C LEU A 438 5.98 4.51 -7.37
N ASP A 439 5.16 3.69 -6.70
CA ASP A 439 5.69 2.51 -6.02
C ASP A 439 6.17 1.45 -7.03
N SER A 440 6.95 0.47 -6.54
CA SER A 440 7.51 -0.59 -7.38
C SER A 440 6.46 -1.47 -8.05
N THR A 441 5.20 -1.44 -7.58
CA THR A 441 4.09 -2.18 -8.19
C THR A 441 3.29 -1.35 -9.18
N GLU A 442 3.58 -0.06 -9.31
CA GLU A 442 2.82 0.94 -10.09
C GLU A 442 1.32 0.98 -9.76
N GLN A 443 0.94 0.56 -8.54
CA GLN A 443 -0.43 0.63 -8.05
C GLN A 443 -0.71 1.93 -7.31
N TYR A 444 0.33 2.65 -6.89
CA TYR A 444 0.17 3.88 -6.14
C TYR A 444 1.03 5.01 -6.72
N LEU A 445 0.37 6.15 -6.91
CA LEU A 445 1.02 7.43 -7.19
C LEU A 445 1.08 8.25 -5.91
N TYR A 446 2.27 8.74 -5.57
CA TYR A 446 2.53 9.67 -4.49
C TYR A 446 2.70 11.06 -5.09
N VAL A 447 2.05 12.05 -4.47
CA VAL A 447 2.01 13.43 -4.94
C VAL A 447 2.38 14.35 -3.79
N VAL A 448 3.39 15.18 -3.99
CA VAL A 448 3.72 16.26 -3.06
C VAL A 448 2.69 17.38 -3.21
N ASP A 449 2.00 17.68 -2.12
CA ASP A 449 1.03 18.77 -2.01
C ASP A 449 1.70 19.93 -1.26
N SER A 450 2.50 20.68 -2.00
CA SER A 450 3.53 21.56 -1.47
C SER A 450 2.97 22.63 -0.54
N GLY A 451 1.95 23.37 -0.98
CA GLY A 451 1.31 24.43 -0.20
C GLY A 451 0.45 23.94 0.96
N ASN A 452 0.21 22.63 1.06
CA ASN A 452 -0.42 22.00 2.23
C ASN A 452 0.59 21.20 3.08
N ASN A 453 1.89 21.27 2.77
CA ASN A 453 2.96 20.68 3.59
C ASN A 453 2.80 19.18 3.85
N ARG A 454 2.36 18.43 2.82
CA ARG A 454 2.08 16.98 2.93
C ARG A 454 2.40 16.22 1.66
N VAL A 455 2.48 14.89 1.78
CA VAL A 455 2.44 13.97 0.62
C VAL A 455 1.16 13.16 0.69
N GLN A 456 0.47 13.06 -0.44
CA GLN A 456 -0.74 12.25 -0.60
C GLN A 456 -0.49 11.08 -1.55
N ARG A 457 -1.11 9.93 -1.28
CA ARG A 457 -1.04 8.73 -2.11
C ARG A 457 -2.39 8.41 -2.74
N PHE A 458 -2.38 7.99 -4.00
CA PHE A 458 -3.56 7.68 -4.80
C PHE A 458 -3.41 6.31 -5.43
N TYR A 459 -4.45 5.48 -5.34
CA TYR A 459 -4.50 4.20 -6.02
C TYR A 459 -4.70 4.41 -7.52
N ILE A 460 -3.88 3.74 -8.33
CA ILE A 460 -4.01 3.66 -9.78
C ILE A 460 -4.83 2.40 -10.05
N PRO A 461 -6.09 2.52 -10.52
CA PRO A 461 -6.89 1.35 -10.87
C PRO A 461 -6.17 0.55 -11.95
N SER A 462 -6.03 -0.76 -11.78
CA SER A 462 -5.65 -1.64 -12.88
C SER A 462 -6.72 -1.51 -13.97
N CYS A 463 -6.33 -0.93 -15.10
CA CYS A 463 -7.17 -0.72 -16.28
C CYS A 463 -7.73 -2.04 -16.83
#